data_AF-A0A2D9BD02-F1
#
_entry.id   AF-A0A2D9BD02-F1
#
_cell.length_a   1.000
_cell.length_b   1.000
_cell.length_c   1.000
_cell.angle_alpha   90.00
_cell.angle_beta   90.00
_cell.angle_gamma   90.00
#
_symmetry.space_group_name_H-M   'P 1'
#
loop_
_entity.id
_entity.type
_entity.pdbx_description
1 polymer ?
#
loop_
_entity_poly.entity_id
_entity_poly.type
_entity_poly.pdbx_seq_one_letter_code
_entity_poly.pdbx_strand_id
1 'polypeptide(L)'
;MNKITEWFLEQKPLNIFLLSLLGIPIYFWIFSIIYQLDKKRNENQSSIKKLIVGLLTIYPIVYFILFIGFFFNLFSGNSFDIFDLILPFHLTAMLCGFILMILGANSYGKYEKEKGYKTYESVGVFFMLWFYIVGIWILQPNLNKYINE
;
A
#
# COMPACT_ATOMS: atom_id res chain seq x y z
N MET A 1 -15.81 -9.46 -8.49
CA MET A 1 -15.18 -8.87 -7.28
C MET A 1 -13.79 -9.43 -7.13
N ASN A 2 -12.77 -8.59 -6.93
CA ASN A 2 -11.46 -9.10 -6.55
C ASN A 2 -11.51 -9.39 -5.05
N LYS A 3 -11.86 -10.64 -4.70
CA LYS A 3 -12.06 -11.08 -3.32
C LYS A 3 -10.85 -10.81 -2.42
N ILE A 4 -9.64 -10.76 -3.00
CA ILE A 4 -8.41 -10.53 -2.25
C ILE A 4 -8.38 -9.09 -1.71
N THR A 5 -8.71 -8.09 -2.53
CA THR A 5 -8.65 -6.69 -2.09
C THR A 5 -9.78 -6.33 -1.13
N GLU A 6 -10.96 -6.95 -1.26
CA GLU A 6 -12.02 -6.87 -0.23
C GLU A 6 -11.54 -7.48 1.09
N TRP A 7 -10.97 -8.69 1.05
CA TRP A 7 -10.53 -9.40 2.25
C TRP A 7 -9.55 -8.57 3.10
N PHE A 8 -8.59 -7.86 2.47
CA PHE A 8 -7.67 -6.96 3.16
C PHE A 8 -8.39 -5.82 3.90
N LEU A 9 -9.46 -5.29 3.34
CA LEU A 9 -10.20 -4.17 3.92
C LEU A 9 -11.30 -4.61 4.88
N GLU A 10 -11.63 -5.90 4.96
CA GLU A 10 -12.56 -6.49 5.93
C GLU A 10 -11.86 -6.98 7.20
N GLN A 11 -10.54 -7.14 7.17
CA GLN A 11 -9.79 -7.62 8.32
C GLN A 11 -9.86 -6.66 9.51
N LYS A 12 -9.74 -7.23 10.72
CA LYS A 12 -9.51 -6.48 11.95
C LYS A 12 -8.17 -5.73 11.88
N PRO A 13 -8.04 -4.56 12.54
CA PRO A 13 -6.78 -3.81 12.58
C PRO A 13 -5.57 -4.65 13.03
N LEU A 14 -5.76 -5.51 14.03
CA LEU A 14 -4.71 -6.41 14.52
C LEU A 14 -4.18 -7.35 13.42
N ASN A 15 -5.04 -7.90 12.57
CA ASN A 15 -4.62 -8.82 11.52
C ASN A 15 -3.79 -8.10 10.46
N ILE A 16 -4.21 -6.90 10.05
CA ILE A 16 -3.45 -6.07 9.10
C ILE A 16 -2.12 -5.63 9.71
N PHE A 17 -2.11 -5.25 10.98
CA PHE A 17 -0.87 -4.93 11.69
C PHE A 17 0.10 -6.12 11.68
N LEU A 18 -0.34 -7.32 12.09
CA LEU A 18 0.50 -8.51 12.09
C LEU A 18 1.02 -8.87 10.69
N LEU A 19 0.19 -8.76 9.66
CA LEU A 19 0.61 -8.97 8.27
C LEU A 19 1.62 -7.92 7.81
N SER A 20 1.47 -6.66 8.22
CA SER A 20 2.37 -5.57 7.83
C SER A 20 3.80 -5.78 8.32
N LEU A 21 4.00 -6.54 9.40
CA LEU A 21 5.34 -6.90 9.90
C LEU A 21 6.16 -7.73 8.91
N LEU A 22 5.51 -8.38 7.93
CA LEU A 22 6.18 -9.12 6.86
C LEU A 22 6.67 -8.24 5.70
N GLY A 23 6.44 -6.92 5.77
CA GLY A 23 6.81 -5.95 4.73
C GLY A 23 5.87 -6.00 3.53
N ILE A 24 5.89 -7.07 2.74
CA ILE A 24 5.13 -7.21 1.48
C ILE A 24 3.62 -6.88 1.63
N PRO A 25 2.91 -7.36 2.68
CA PRO A 25 1.47 -7.15 2.78
C PRO A 25 1.03 -5.68 2.86
N ILE A 26 1.91 -4.75 3.26
CA ILE A 26 1.54 -3.32 3.32
C ILE A 26 1.20 -2.76 1.95
N TYR A 27 1.94 -3.19 0.91
CA TYR A 27 1.71 -2.73 -0.46
C TYR A 27 0.37 -3.25 -1.00
N PHE A 28 0.01 -4.49 -0.67
CA PHE A 28 -1.30 -5.05 -0.99
C PHE A 28 -2.43 -4.34 -0.24
N TRP A 29 -2.21 -3.95 1.02
CA TRP A 29 -3.17 -3.17 1.79
C TRP A 29 -3.42 -1.80 1.15
N ILE A 30 -2.37 -1.03 0.83
CA ILE A 30 -2.49 0.27 0.14
C ILE A 30 -3.15 0.11 -1.24
N PHE A 31 -2.75 -0.89 -2.02
CA PHE A 31 -3.39 -1.23 -3.29
C PHE A 31 -4.89 -1.48 -3.13
N SER A 32 -5.27 -2.22 -2.08
CA SER A 32 -6.66 -2.54 -1.79
C SER A 32 -7.48 -1.30 -1.47
N ILE A 33 -6.93 -0.36 -0.68
CA ILE A 33 -7.54 0.95 -0.39
C ILE A 33 -7.82 1.69 -1.71
N ILE A 34 -6.81 1.85 -2.56
CA ILE A 34 -6.95 2.57 -3.84
C ILE A 34 -8.03 1.91 -4.70
N TYR A 35 -7.90 0.59 -4.91
CA TYR A 35 -8.76 -0.15 -5.82
C TYR A 35 -10.21 -0.15 -5.38
N GLN A 36 -10.49 -0.49 -4.12
CA GLN A 36 -11.86 -0.65 -3.65
C GLN A 36 -12.58 0.68 -3.49
N LEU A 37 -11.90 1.70 -2.95
CA LEU A 37 -12.52 3.02 -2.79
C LEU A 37 -12.76 3.70 -4.14
N ASP A 38 -11.83 3.62 -5.09
CA ASP A 38 -12.09 4.13 -6.44
C ASP A 38 -13.21 3.40 -7.15
N LYS A 39 -13.26 2.06 -7.04
CA LYS A 39 -14.31 1.25 -7.66
C LYS A 39 -15.69 1.58 -7.10
N LYS A 40 -15.82 1.79 -5.77
CA LYS A 40 -17.08 2.22 -5.15
C LYS A 40 -17.53 3.62 -5.55
N ARG A 41 -16.59 4.49 -5.94
CA ARG A 41 -16.88 5.85 -6.44
C ARG A 41 -17.25 5.86 -7.92
N ASN A 42 -16.57 5.05 -8.73
CA ASN A 42 -16.77 4.98 -10.16
C ASN A 42 -16.56 3.54 -10.65
N GLU A 43 -17.66 2.87 -11.01
CA GLU A 43 -17.63 1.50 -11.52
C GLU A 43 -16.79 1.38 -12.80
N ASN A 44 -16.75 2.43 -13.62
CA ASN A 44 -15.96 2.53 -14.85
C ASN A 44 -14.56 3.11 -14.59
N GLN A 45 -13.92 2.70 -13.49
CA GLN A 45 -12.54 3.09 -13.19
C GLN A 45 -11.61 2.71 -14.36
N SER A 46 -10.91 3.72 -14.89
CA SER A 46 -9.94 3.61 -15.99
C SER A 46 -8.98 2.44 -15.83
N SER A 47 -8.89 1.60 -16.86
CA SER A 47 -7.95 0.47 -16.95
C SER A 47 -6.50 0.91 -16.82
N ILE A 48 -6.16 2.10 -17.33
CA ILE A 48 -4.81 2.69 -17.26
C ILE A 48 -4.43 2.98 -15.81
N LYS A 49 -5.34 3.58 -15.02
CA LYS A 49 -5.07 3.87 -13.60
C LYS A 49 -4.81 2.58 -12.83
N LYS A 50 -5.62 1.54 -13.06
CA LYS A 50 -5.45 0.21 -12.44
C LYS A 50 -4.08 -0.38 -12.77
N LEU A 51 -3.66 -0.30 -14.03
CA LEU A 51 -2.35 -0.77 -14.49
C LEU A 51 -1.20 -0.02 -13.79
N ILE A 52 -1.25 1.31 -13.75
CA ILE A 52 -0.22 2.14 -13.09
C ILE A 52 -0.10 1.78 -11.61
N VAL A 53 -1.23 1.71 -10.89
CA VAL A 53 -1.25 1.35 -9.46
C VAL A 53 -0.71 -0.07 -9.25
N GLY A 54 -1.05 -1.01 -10.14
CA GLY A 54 -0.51 -2.37 -10.12
C GLY A 54 1.01 -2.40 -10.30
N LEU A 55 1.55 -1.70 -11.30
CA LEU A 55 2.99 -1.63 -11.54
C LEU A 55 3.76 -1.00 -10.37
N LEU A 56 3.23 0.10 -9.80
CA LEU A 56 3.80 0.74 -8.63
C LEU A 56 3.79 -0.17 -7.39
N THR A 57 2.84 -1.09 -7.30
CA THR A 57 2.73 -2.08 -6.21
C THR A 57 3.69 -3.25 -6.41
N ILE A 58 3.82 -3.74 -7.64
CA ILE A 58 4.67 -4.90 -7.95
C ILE A 58 6.15 -4.55 -7.81
N TYR A 59 6.57 -3.33 -8.18
CA TYR A 59 7.99 -2.97 -8.17
C TYR A 59 8.64 -3.09 -6.77
N PRO A 60 8.11 -2.49 -5.69
CA PRO A 60 8.66 -2.67 -4.34
C PRO A 60 8.68 -4.13 -3.87
N ILE A 61 7.69 -4.94 -4.27
CA ILE A 61 7.60 -6.36 -3.90
C ILE A 61 8.73 -7.16 -4.57
N VAL A 62 8.91 -6.97 -5.88
CA VAL A 62 9.99 -7.62 -6.64
C VAL A 62 11.35 -7.19 -6.08
N TYR A 63 11.53 -5.90 -5.83
CA TYR A 63 12.74 -5.38 -5.19
C TYR A 63 12.99 -6.03 -3.82
N PHE A 64 11.97 -6.13 -2.96
CA PHE A 64 12.11 -6.71 -1.62
C PHE A 64 12.54 -8.19 -1.67
N ILE A 65 11.99 -8.97 -2.61
CA ILE A 65 12.38 -10.38 -2.81
C ILE A 65 13.85 -10.48 -3.25
N LEU A 66 14.28 -9.65 -4.22
CA LEU A 66 15.67 -9.60 -4.67
C LEU A 66 16.62 -9.17 -3.56
N PHE A 67 16.19 -8.20 -2.75
CA PHE A 67 16.94 -7.70 -1.61
C PHE A 67 17.16 -8.79 -0.55
N ILE A 68 16.15 -9.62 -0.24
CA ILE A 68 16.32 -10.77 0.66
C ILE A 68 17.39 -11.73 0.14
N GLY A 69 17.34 -12.08 -1.15
CA GLY A 69 18.35 -12.95 -1.77
C GLY A 69 19.76 -12.37 -1.69
N PHE A 70 19.91 -11.05 -1.91
CA PHE A 70 21.17 -10.35 -1.73
C PHE A 70 21.64 -10.37 -0.27
N PHE A 71 20.74 -10.09 0.67
CA PHE A 71 21.02 -10.06 2.10
C PHE A 71 21.62 -11.39 2.57
N PHE A 72 21.03 -12.53 2.19
CA PHE A 72 21.57 -13.86 2.52
C PHE A 72 22.98 -14.13 1.93
N ASN A 73 23.28 -13.61 0.74
CA ASN A 73 24.63 -13.71 0.16
C ASN A 73 25.66 -12.90 0.95
N LEU A 74 25.25 -11.80 1.59
CA LEU A 74 26.15 -11.01 2.45
C LEU A 74 26.59 -11.81 3.69
N PHE A 75 25.69 -12.60 4.28
CA PHE A 75 26.00 -13.46 5.45
C PHE A 75 26.83 -14.70 5.11
N SER A 76 26.92 -15.09 3.84
CA SER A 76 27.74 -16.25 3.42
C SER A 76 29.23 -15.92 3.25
N GLY A 77 29.65 -14.68 3.55
CA GLY A 77 31.06 -14.26 3.50
C GLY A 77 31.55 -13.80 2.13
N ASN A 78 30.66 -13.75 1.12
CA ASN A 78 30.98 -13.14 -0.16
C ASN A 78 30.84 -11.62 -0.06
N SER A 79 31.96 -10.92 0.09
CA SER A 79 32.03 -9.45 0.12
C SER A 79 31.93 -8.89 -1.31
N PHE A 80 30.71 -8.80 -1.83
CA PHE A 80 30.45 -8.05 -3.04
C PHE A 80 30.08 -6.60 -2.70
N ASP A 81 30.92 -5.65 -3.14
CA ASP A 81 30.70 -4.20 -2.99
C ASP A 81 29.64 -3.70 -4.00
N ILE A 82 28.44 -4.25 -3.89
CA ILE A 82 27.31 -4.06 -4.83
C ILE A 82 26.31 -3.01 -4.30
N PHE A 83 26.62 -2.36 -3.17
CA PHE A 83 25.75 -1.37 -2.55
C PHE A 83 25.36 -0.25 -3.53
N ASP A 84 26.34 0.28 -4.28
CA ASP A 84 26.11 1.33 -5.28
C ASP A 84 25.17 0.88 -6.43
N LEU A 85 25.15 -0.42 -6.74
CA LEU A 85 24.25 -0.97 -7.74
C LEU A 85 22.82 -1.12 -7.20
N ILE A 86 22.65 -1.49 -5.93
CA ILE A 86 21.33 -1.74 -5.33
C ILE A 86 20.64 -0.43 -4.91
N LEU A 87 21.42 0.58 -4.51
CA LEU A 87 20.90 1.83 -3.98
C LEU A 87 19.88 2.51 -4.92
N PRO A 88 20.10 2.66 -6.25
CA PRO A 88 19.10 3.24 -7.14
C PRO A 88 17.78 2.45 -7.18
N PHE A 89 17.84 1.12 -7.14
CA PHE A 89 16.63 0.28 -7.10
C PHE A 89 15.89 0.43 -5.76
N HIS A 90 16.63 0.56 -4.65
CA HIS A 90 16.04 0.84 -3.34
C HIS A 90 15.31 2.18 -3.33
N LEU A 91 15.97 3.25 -3.78
CA LEU A 91 15.39 4.59 -3.87
C LEU A 91 14.14 4.59 -4.77
N THR A 92 14.18 3.87 -5.89
CA THR A 92 13.03 3.73 -6.78
C THR A 92 11.88 2.99 -6.09
N ALA A 93 12.16 1.93 -5.32
CA ALA A 93 11.13 1.23 -4.56
C ALA A 93 10.49 2.12 -3.50
N MET A 94 11.28 2.95 -2.81
CA MET A 94 10.77 3.95 -1.88
C MET A 94 9.89 4.98 -2.58
N LEU A 95 10.32 5.51 -3.74
CA LEU A 95 9.51 6.45 -4.54
C LEU A 95 8.18 5.83 -4.97
N CYS A 96 8.17 4.58 -5.43
CA CYS A 96 6.94 3.85 -5.73
C CYS A 96 6.01 3.75 -4.51
N GLY A 97 6.58 3.44 -3.33
CA GLY A 97 5.85 3.44 -2.07
C GLY A 97 5.21 4.80 -1.74
N PHE A 98 5.98 5.89 -1.85
CA PHE A 98 5.45 7.25 -1.63
C PHE A 98 4.33 7.61 -2.60
N ILE A 99 4.49 7.29 -3.89
CA ILE A 99 3.45 7.54 -4.89
C ILE A 99 2.19 6.73 -4.55
N LEU A 100 2.33 5.46 -4.16
CA LEU A 100 1.19 4.65 -3.72
C LEU A 100 0.48 5.25 -2.50
N MET A 101 1.23 5.73 -1.52
CA MET A 101 0.63 6.39 -0.35
C MET A 101 -0.14 7.65 -0.74
N ILE A 102 0.40 8.48 -1.64
CA ILE A 102 -0.30 9.67 -2.17
C ILE A 102 -1.59 9.27 -2.89
N LEU A 103 -1.53 8.25 -3.74
CA LEU A 103 -2.70 7.75 -4.46
C LEU A 103 -3.75 7.15 -3.52
N GLY A 104 -3.32 6.38 -2.52
CA GLY A 104 -4.17 5.81 -1.47
C GLY A 104 -4.88 6.88 -0.66
N ALA A 105 -4.14 7.88 -0.22
CA ALA A 105 -4.68 8.99 0.55
C ALA A 105 -5.68 9.83 -0.25
N ASN A 106 -5.39 10.06 -1.53
CA ASN A 106 -6.31 10.75 -2.44
C ASN A 106 -7.58 9.94 -2.72
N SER A 107 -7.48 8.62 -2.91
CA SER A 107 -8.65 7.75 -3.10
C SER A 107 -9.52 7.72 -1.84
N TYR A 108 -8.91 7.68 -0.66
CA TYR A 108 -9.60 7.78 0.62
C TYR A 108 -10.33 9.12 0.78
N GLY A 109 -9.60 10.24 0.67
CA GLY A 109 -10.19 11.57 0.88
C GLY A 109 -11.28 11.91 -0.14
N LYS A 110 -11.16 11.44 -1.39
CA LYS A 110 -12.23 11.59 -2.40
C LYS A 110 -13.46 10.76 -2.05
N TYR A 111 -13.28 9.53 -1.58
CA TYR A 111 -14.38 8.68 -1.13
C TYR A 111 -15.14 9.32 0.02
N GLU A 112 -14.43 9.80 1.04
CA GLU A 112 -15.05 10.49 2.16
C GLU A 112 -15.85 11.72 1.71
N LYS A 113 -15.24 12.57 0.87
CA LYS A 113 -15.89 13.77 0.36
C LYS A 113 -17.18 13.46 -0.42
N GLU A 114 -17.18 12.42 -1.25
CA GLU A 114 -18.37 12.02 -2.04
C GLU A 114 -19.47 11.39 -1.18
N LYS A 115 -19.11 10.69 -0.11
CA LYS A 115 -20.07 10.11 0.85
C LYS A 115 -20.49 11.08 1.96
N GLY A 116 -19.91 12.28 2.01
CA GLY A 116 -20.19 13.28 3.04
C GLY A 116 -19.51 13.02 4.38
N TYR A 117 -18.56 12.08 4.45
CA TYR A 117 -17.72 11.86 5.61
C TYR A 117 -16.67 12.97 5.73
N LYS A 118 -16.27 13.28 6.96
CA LYS A 118 -15.25 14.28 7.29
C LYS A 118 -14.27 13.75 8.32
N THR A 119 -13.91 12.47 8.21
CA THR A 119 -13.08 11.83 9.23
C THR A 119 -11.65 12.34 9.12
N TYR A 120 -11.05 12.29 7.92
CA TYR A 120 -9.67 12.71 7.71
C TYR A 120 -9.46 13.40 6.36
N GLU A 121 -8.63 14.44 6.34
CA GLU A 121 -8.14 15.01 5.08
C GLU A 121 -7.09 14.10 4.42
N SER A 122 -6.96 14.16 3.09
CA SER A 122 -5.99 13.35 2.34
C SER A 122 -4.56 13.47 2.87
N VAL A 123 -4.13 14.66 3.32
CA VAL A 123 -2.78 14.84 3.89
C VAL A 123 -2.61 14.05 5.19
N GLY A 124 -3.63 14.06 6.06
CA GLY A 124 -3.62 13.26 7.28
C GLY A 124 -3.57 11.77 6.98
N VAL A 125 -4.33 11.31 5.99
CA VAL A 125 -4.33 9.90 5.55
C VAL A 125 -2.96 9.51 4.98
N PHE A 126 -2.28 10.37 4.22
CA PHE A 126 -0.92 10.11 3.73
C PHE A 126 0.04 9.79 4.88
N PHE A 127 0.04 10.62 5.93
CA PHE A 127 0.90 10.37 7.09
C PHE A 127 0.49 9.12 7.87
N MET A 128 -0.80 8.79 7.95
CA MET A 128 -1.24 7.53 8.53
C MET A 128 -0.76 6.32 7.71
N LEU A 129 -0.78 6.39 6.38
CA LEU A 129 -0.23 5.33 5.52
C LEU A 129 1.29 5.21 5.66
N TRP A 130 2.00 6.32 5.83
CA TRP A 130 3.46 6.31 6.05
C TRP A 130 3.81 5.74 7.42
N PHE A 131 3.15 6.24 8.47
CA PHE A 131 3.26 5.74 9.84
C PHE A 131 2.24 4.62 10.10
N TYR A 132 2.23 3.61 9.23
CA TYR A 132 1.19 2.57 9.17
C TYR A 132 1.00 1.81 10.49
N ILE A 133 2.02 1.73 11.35
CA ILE A 133 1.89 1.15 12.71
C ILE A 133 0.72 1.78 13.46
N VAL A 134 0.61 3.11 13.42
CA VAL A 134 -0.51 3.85 14.03
C VAL A 134 -1.67 3.97 13.04
N GLY A 135 -1.36 4.23 11.77
CA GLY A 135 -2.39 4.44 10.75
C GLY A 135 -3.33 3.27 10.54
N ILE A 136 -2.88 2.02 10.69
CA ILE A 136 -3.75 0.84 10.60
C ILE A 136 -4.86 0.89 11.66
N TRP A 137 -4.54 1.24 12.90
CA TRP A 137 -5.54 1.33 13.98
C TRP A 137 -6.58 2.43 13.74
N ILE A 138 -6.19 3.48 13.03
CA ILE A 138 -7.04 4.63 12.75
C ILE A 138 -7.86 4.43 11.48
N LEU A 139 -7.24 3.97 10.39
CA LEU A 139 -7.85 3.87 9.06
C LEU A 139 -8.66 2.58 8.90
N GLN A 140 -8.18 1.44 9.41
CA GLN A 140 -8.80 0.14 9.16
C GLN A 140 -10.27 0.07 9.64
N PRO A 141 -10.66 0.58 10.83
CA PRO A 141 -12.06 0.57 11.26
C PRO A 141 -13.00 1.33 10.31
N ASN A 142 -12.52 2.41 9.69
CA ASN A 142 -13.30 3.17 8.71
C ASN A 142 -13.37 2.43 7.37
N LEU A 143 -12.25 1.87 6.92
CA LEU A 143 -12.20 1.04 5.72
C LEU A 143 -13.16 -0.16 5.83
N ASN A 144 -13.23 -0.81 6.99
CA ASN A 144 -14.19 -1.88 7.25
C ASN A 144 -15.64 -1.39 7.04
N LYS A 145 -16.00 -0.20 7.51
CA LYS A 145 -17.35 0.37 7.30
C LYS A 145 -17.60 0.66 5.83
N TYR A 146 -16.66 1.34 5.17
CA TYR A 146 -16.80 1.75 3.78
C TYR A 146 -16.98 0.59 2.81
N ILE A 147 -16.40 -0.58 3.10
CA ILE A 147 -16.54 -1.78 2.27
C ILE A 147 -17.87 -2.51 2.49
N ASN A 148 -18.44 -2.43 3.70
CA ASN A 148 -19.71 -3.09 4.03
C ASN A 148 -20.96 -2.24 3.70
N GLU A 149 -20.79 -0.96 3.34
CA GLU A 149 -21.83 -0.08 2.81
C GLU A 149 -22.27 -0.41 1.37
#